data_AF-A0A9E4ZBZ7-F1
#
_entry.id   AF-A0A9E4ZBZ7-F1
#
_cell.length_a   1.000
_cell.length_b   1.000
_cell.length_c   1.000
_cell.angle_alpha   90.00
_cell.angle_beta   90.00
_cell.angle_gamma   90.00
#
_symmetry.space_group_name_H-M   'P 1'
#
loop_
_entity.id
_entity.type
_entity.pdbx_description
1 polymer ?
#
loop_
_entity_poly.entity_id
_entity_poly.type
_entity_poly.pdbx_seq_one_letter_code
_entity_poly.pdbx_strand_id
1 'polypeptide(L)'
;MAKVIIYPTNSLILSDMVERFGHEPLAMMEKIKEIINTVGVDSPPLNITPEGPKHGLKYAAVEVPAGVRGRMSLIGPMIDLAEAGIIVGDSSISFGCMGCARTNELTKFLIREKDIPILEIQYPHTEEEGQDFVYKIAEFLKSLPSGSDEK
;
A
#
# COMPACT_ATOMS: atom_id res chain seq x y z
N MET A 1 5.20 0.65 17.42
CA MET A 1 5.40 1.22 16.07
C MET A 1 4.73 0.23 15.16
N ALA A 2 3.69 0.65 14.44
CA ALA A 2 2.88 -0.26 13.63
C ALA A 2 3.22 -0.13 12.15
N LYS A 3 3.15 -1.22 11.39
CA LYS A 3 3.28 -1.22 9.93
C LYS A 3 1.95 -0.96 9.27
N VAL A 4 1.78 0.22 8.69
CA VAL A 4 0.50 0.70 8.16
C VAL A 4 0.52 0.59 6.63
N ILE A 5 -0.32 -0.27 6.07
CA ILE A 5 -0.53 -0.31 4.61
C ILE A 5 -1.42 0.85 4.18
N ILE A 6 -0.97 1.56 3.14
CA ILE A 6 -1.71 2.68 2.58
C ILE A 6 -2.24 2.31 1.18
N TYR A 7 -3.49 2.65 0.94
CA TYR A 7 -4.08 2.61 -0.39
C TYR A 7 -4.64 4.01 -0.71
N PRO A 8 -4.24 4.65 -1.83
CA PRO A 8 -3.33 4.16 -2.88
C PRO A 8 -1.89 3.96 -2.40
N THR A 9 -1.25 2.88 -2.86
CA THR A 9 0.08 2.43 -2.40
C THR A 9 1.23 3.34 -2.80
N ASN A 10 0.97 4.32 -3.66
CA ASN A 10 1.91 5.35 -4.11
C ASN A 10 1.61 6.75 -3.53
N SER A 11 0.70 6.86 -2.56
CA SER A 11 0.34 8.15 -1.97
C SER A 11 1.45 8.67 -1.05
N LEU A 12 2.12 9.75 -1.48
CA LEU A 12 3.16 10.41 -0.69
C LEU A 12 2.59 11.12 0.56
N ILE A 13 1.37 11.66 0.45
CA ILE A 13 0.70 12.34 1.58
C ILE A 13 0.41 11.34 2.70
N LEU A 14 -0.17 10.18 2.36
CA LEU A 14 -0.46 9.15 3.36
C LEU A 14 0.82 8.59 3.98
N SER A 15 1.86 8.37 3.17
CA SER A 15 3.17 7.92 3.65
C SER A 15 3.77 8.90 4.68
N ASP A 16 3.81 10.20 4.35
CA ASP A 16 4.31 11.26 5.25
C ASP A 16 3.49 11.36 6.53
N MET A 17 2.15 11.23 6.45
CA MET A 17 1.31 11.23 7.64
C MET A 17 1.65 10.06 8.56
N VAL A 18 1.70 8.84 8.05
CA VAL A 18 2.03 7.63 8.83
C VAL A 18 3.38 7.80 9.54
N GLU A 19 4.42 8.28 8.83
CA GLU A 19 5.75 8.53 9.40
C GLU A 19 5.70 9.58 10.52
N ARG A 20 5.00 10.70 10.32
CA ARG A 20 4.90 11.77 11.32
C ARG A 20 4.22 11.35 12.62
N PHE A 21 3.33 10.35 12.54
CA PHE A 21 2.70 9.76 13.73
C PHE A 21 3.51 8.62 14.34
N GLY A 22 4.74 8.35 13.87
CA GLY A 22 5.66 7.38 14.47
C GLY A 22 5.40 5.93 14.06
N HIS A 23 4.76 5.72 12.92
CA HIS A 23 4.46 4.41 12.34
C HIS A 23 5.26 4.20 11.04
N GLU A 24 5.35 2.96 10.56
CA GLU A 24 6.06 2.58 9.34
C GLU A 24 5.07 2.49 8.17
N PRO A 25 5.15 3.33 7.12
CA PRO A 25 4.28 3.22 5.95
C PRO A 25 4.71 2.07 5.05
N LEU A 26 3.79 1.17 4.73
CA LEU A 26 4.02 0.16 3.68
C LEU A 26 3.61 0.75 2.33
N ALA A 27 4.55 1.48 1.71
CA ALA A 27 4.37 2.16 0.43
C ALA A 27 5.14 1.48 -0.71
N MET A 28 4.54 1.45 -1.90
CA MET A 28 5.12 0.79 -3.09
C MET A 28 6.43 1.44 -3.54
N MET A 29 6.59 2.75 -3.33
CA MET A 29 7.77 3.49 -3.78
C MET A 29 9.05 3.03 -3.08
N GLU A 30 8.97 2.63 -1.81
CA GLU A 30 10.11 2.08 -1.07
C GLU A 30 10.56 0.74 -1.64
N LYS A 31 9.60 -0.15 -1.93
CA LYS A 31 9.91 -1.45 -2.54
C LYS A 31 10.50 -1.31 -3.94
N ILE A 32 9.99 -0.37 -4.73
CA ILE A 32 10.56 -0.05 -6.05
C ILE A 32 11.99 0.48 -5.91
N LYS A 33 12.23 1.39 -4.95
CA LYS A 33 13.56 1.94 -4.66
C LYS A 33 14.55 0.84 -4.28
N GLU A 34 14.14 -0.14 -3.49
CA GLU A 34 14.96 -1.30 -3.13
C GLU A 34 15.35 -2.10 -4.38
N ILE A 35 14.39 -2.42 -5.25
CA ILE A 35 14.64 -3.16 -6.49
C ILE A 35 15.60 -2.40 -7.40
N ILE A 36 15.45 -1.09 -7.55
CA ILE A 36 16.28 -0.27 -8.45
C ILE A 36 17.72 -0.12 -7.93
N ASN A 37 17.89 0.05 -6.61
CA ASN A 37 19.20 0.31 -6.02
C ASN A 37 19.97 -0.96 -5.62
N THR A 38 19.32 -2.13 -5.65
CA THR A 38 20.01 -3.40 -5.38
C THR A 38 21.00 -3.67 -6.50
N VAL A 39 22.29 -3.67 -6.17
CA VAL A 39 23.38 -3.98 -7.11
C VAL A 39 23.38 -5.49 -7.39
N GLY A 40 23.08 -5.87 -8.62
CA GLY A 40 23.10 -7.26 -9.09
C GLY A 40 23.96 -7.44 -10.33
N VAL A 41 24.31 -8.68 -10.68
CA VAL A 41 24.97 -8.98 -11.96
C VAL A 41 24.07 -8.54 -13.15
N ASP A 42 22.75 -8.55 -12.92
CA ASP A 42 21.70 -8.09 -13.84
C ASP A 42 21.30 -6.60 -13.65
N SER A 43 22.19 -5.75 -13.09
CA SER A 43 21.94 -4.32 -12.84
C SER A 43 21.42 -3.59 -14.10
N PRO A 44 20.60 -2.51 -13.94
CA PRO A 44 19.64 -2.04 -14.94
C PRO A 44 20.11 -2.05 -16.40
N PRO A 45 19.27 -2.58 -17.32
CA PRO A 45 17.81 -2.51 -17.22
C PRO A 45 17.10 -3.74 -16.61
N LEU A 46 17.78 -4.73 -16.02
CA LEU A 46 17.24 -6.08 -15.75
C LEU A 46 17.05 -6.49 -14.26
N ASN A 47 16.81 -5.57 -13.33
CA ASN A 47 16.48 -5.94 -11.93
C ASN A 47 15.08 -6.60 -11.76
N ILE A 48 14.34 -6.85 -12.84
CA ILE A 48 13.07 -7.56 -12.85
C ILE A 48 13.31 -8.96 -13.42
N THR A 49 13.22 -9.96 -12.56
CA THR A 49 13.38 -11.37 -12.95
C THR A 49 12.02 -12.07 -13.14
N PRO A 50 11.98 -13.20 -13.87
CA PRO A 50 10.77 -14.03 -13.96
C PRO A 50 10.28 -14.58 -12.61
N GLU A 51 11.11 -14.55 -11.56
CA GLU A 51 10.71 -15.00 -10.22
C GLU A 51 9.71 -14.05 -9.56
N GLY A 52 9.82 -12.74 -9.80
CA GLY A 52 8.92 -11.74 -9.23
C GLY A 52 7.44 -12.09 -9.47
N PRO A 53 6.98 -12.18 -10.74
CA PRO A 53 5.61 -12.55 -11.05
C PRO A 53 5.15 -13.90 -10.50
N LYS A 54 6.06 -14.86 -10.23
CA LYS A 54 5.70 -16.13 -9.60
C LYS A 54 5.26 -15.94 -8.15
N HIS A 55 5.87 -15.01 -7.40
CA HIS A 55 5.38 -14.64 -6.08
C HIS A 55 3.97 -14.03 -6.13
N GLY A 56 3.64 -13.33 -7.21
CA GLY A 56 2.30 -12.83 -7.45
C GLY A 56 1.22 -13.91 -7.52
N LEU A 57 1.58 -15.15 -7.87
CA LEU A 57 0.65 -16.29 -7.94
C LEU A 57 0.09 -16.71 -6.57
N LYS A 58 0.73 -16.29 -5.47
CA LYS A 58 0.18 -16.46 -4.11
C LYS A 58 -1.14 -15.67 -3.94
N TYR A 59 -1.26 -14.52 -4.60
CA TYR A 59 -2.36 -13.57 -4.36
C TYR A 59 -3.32 -13.44 -5.54
N ALA A 60 -2.88 -13.80 -6.75
CA ALA A 60 -3.67 -13.67 -7.97
C ALA A 60 -3.52 -14.93 -8.82
N ALA A 61 -4.64 -15.46 -9.31
CA ALA A 61 -4.68 -16.70 -10.05
C ALA A 61 -3.92 -16.63 -11.39
N VAL A 62 -3.55 -17.79 -11.95
CA VAL A 62 -2.68 -17.85 -13.14
C VAL A 62 -3.32 -17.24 -14.39
N GLU A 63 -4.64 -17.25 -14.47
CA GLU A 63 -5.43 -16.75 -15.58
C GLU A 63 -5.61 -15.23 -15.61
N VAL A 64 -5.29 -14.51 -14.52
CA VAL A 64 -5.39 -13.04 -14.51
C VAL A 64 -4.32 -12.40 -15.43
N PRO A 65 -4.48 -11.14 -15.86
CA PRO A 65 -3.44 -10.49 -16.69
C PRO A 65 -2.08 -10.43 -16.00
N ALA A 66 -0.99 -10.57 -16.76
CA ALA A 66 0.38 -10.55 -16.22
C ALA A 66 0.72 -9.28 -15.42
N GLY A 67 0.16 -8.13 -15.82
CA GLY A 67 0.31 -6.88 -15.09
C GLY A 67 -0.31 -6.90 -13.67
N VAL A 68 -1.38 -7.67 -13.45
CA VAL A 68 -1.97 -7.86 -12.12
C VAL A 68 -1.01 -8.69 -11.26
N ARG A 69 -0.52 -9.82 -11.78
CA ARG A 69 0.44 -10.67 -11.05
C ARG A 69 1.73 -9.92 -10.70
N GLY A 70 2.28 -9.14 -11.64
CA GLY A 70 3.49 -8.35 -11.40
C GLY A 70 3.30 -7.23 -10.37
N ARG A 71 2.11 -6.65 -10.27
CA ARG A 71 1.81 -5.71 -9.16
C ARG A 71 1.62 -6.45 -7.84
N MET A 72 0.94 -7.60 -7.85
CA MET A 72 0.73 -8.39 -6.65
C MET A 72 2.02 -9.00 -6.09
N SER A 73 3.05 -9.21 -6.91
CA SER A 73 4.37 -9.58 -6.39
C SER A 73 5.05 -8.48 -5.57
N LEU A 74 4.62 -7.21 -5.74
CA LEU A 74 5.08 -6.08 -4.93
C LEU A 74 4.12 -5.79 -3.78
N ILE A 75 2.81 -5.75 -4.07
CA ILE A 75 1.79 -5.32 -3.11
C ILE A 75 1.42 -6.42 -2.12
N GLY A 76 1.34 -7.68 -2.57
CA GLY A 76 0.96 -8.80 -1.71
C GLY A 76 1.86 -8.97 -0.48
N PRO A 77 3.20 -8.93 -0.61
CA PRO A 77 4.09 -8.98 0.55
C PRO A 77 3.89 -7.81 1.53
N MET A 78 3.57 -6.61 1.03
CA MET A 78 3.22 -5.48 1.89
C MET A 78 1.91 -5.74 2.65
N ILE A 79 0.90 -6.31 1.99
CA ILE A 79 -0.35 -6.70 2.65
C ILE A 79 -0.07 -7.71 3.76
N ASP A 80 0.75 -8.73 3.52
CA ASP A 80 1.11 -9.74 4.52
C ASP A 80 1.75 -9.10 5.78
N LEU A 81 2.62 -8.11 5.60
CA LEU A 81 3.33 -7.40 6.67
C LEU A 81 2.46 -6.36 7.42
N ALA A 82 1.31 -5.98 6.88
CA ALA A 82 0.48 -4.92 7.43
C ALA A 82 -0.13 -5.30 8.80
N GLU A 83 -0.03 -4.38 9.75
CA GLU A 83 -0.60 -4.44 11.10
C GLU A 83 -1.77 -3.47 11.28
N ALA A 84 -1.91 -2.48 10.39
CA ALA A 84 -3.07 -1.61 10.23
C ALA A 84 -3.18 -1.16 8.76
N GLY A 85 -4.33 -0.62 8.35
CA GLY A 85 -4.57 -0.19 6.98
C GLY A 85 -5.31 1.14 6.86
N ILE A 86 -4.97 1.93 5.85
CA ILE A 86 -5.74 3.12 5.43
C ILE A 86 -6.13 2.93 3.97
N ILE A 87 -7.42 2.95 3.68
CA ILE A 87 -7.97 2.84 2.33
C ILE A 87 -8.68 4.15 1.97
N VAL A 88 -8.16 4.85 0.98
CA VAL A 88 -8.82 6.02 0.39
C VAL A 88 -9.59 5.61 -0.87
N GLY A 89 -10.91 5.67 -0.78
CA GLY A 89 -11.85 5.48 -1.89
C GLY A 89 -11.85 6.66 -2.86
N ASP A 90 -12.29 6.42 -4.09
CA ASP A 90 -12.46 7.40 -5.17
C ASP A 90 -11.27 8.35 -5.43
N SER A 91 -10.07 7.93 -5.05
CA SER A 91 -8.86 8.69 -5.34
C SER A 91 -8.63 8.78 -6.87
N SER A 92 -8.57 9.99 -7.41
CA SER A 92 -8.31 10.24 -8.84
C SER A 92 -6.97 9.65 -9.30
N ILE A 93 -6.00 9.55 -8.38
CA ILE A 93 -4.66 8.96 -8.62
C ILE A 93 -4.67 7.44 -8.83
N SER A 94 -5.80 6.77 -8.58
CA SER A 94 -5.97 5.33 -8.84
C SER A 94 -6.36 5.00 -10.30
N PHE A 95 -6.43 6.00 -11.19
CA PHE A 95 -6.82 5.81 -12.59
C PHE A 95 -5.79 4.97 -13.39
N GLY A 96 -6.29 4.09 -14.26
CA GLY A 96 -5.46 3.26 -15.14
C GLY A 96 -6.29 2.35 -16.04
N CYS A 97 -5.63 1.49 -16.84
CA CYS A 97 -6.32 0.50 -17.66
C CYS A 97 -7.07 -0.54 -16.81
N MET A 98 -7.90 -1.39 -17.43
CA MET A 98 -8.68 -2.41 -16.74
C MET A 98 -7.82 -3.31 -15.81
N GLY A 99 -6.59 -3.65 -16.21
CA GLY A 99 -5.66 -4.43 -15.36
C GLY A 99 -5.23 -3.68 -14.09
N CYS A 100 -5.01 -2.37 -14.19
CA CYS A 100 -4.75 -1.52 -13.03
C CYS A 100 -5.96 -1.50 -12.10
N ALA A 101 -7.15 -1.29 -12.63
CA ALA A 101 -8.40 -1.27 -11.86
C ALA A 101 -8.64 -2.61 -11.14
N ARG A 102 -8.39 -3.75 -11.80
CA ARG A 102 -8.52 -5.07 -11.16
C ARG A 102 -7.51 -5.30 -10.04
N THR A 103 -6.29 -4.81 -10.20
CA THR A 103 -5.30 -4.86 -9.11
C THR A 103 -5.75 -4.00 -7.93
N ASN A 104 -6.28 -2.81 -8.19
CA ASN A 104 -6.77 -1.91 -7.16
C ASN A 104 -7.89 -2.55 -6.32
N GLU A 105 -8.86 -3.18 -6.99
CA GLU A 105 -9.93 -3.92 -6.29
C GLU A 105 -9.39 -5.11 -5.49
N LEU A 106 -8.49 -5.89 -6.07
CA LEU A 106 -7.87 -7.02 -5.38
C LEU A 106 -7.07 -6.58 -4.15
N THR A 107 -6.29 -5.51 -4.27
CA THR A 107 -5.52 -4.94 -3.14
C THR A 107 -6.45 -4.52 -2.01
N LYS A 108 -7.50 -3.74 -2.30
CA LYS A 108 -8.47 -3.33 -1.28
C LYS A 108 -9.17 -4.54 -0.65
N PHE A 109 -9.56 -5.52 -1.45
CA PHE A 109 -10.16 -6.76 -0.97
C PHE A 109 -9.26 -7.51 0.01
N LEU A 110 -8.00 -7.73 -0.36
CA LEU A 110 -7.03 -8.46 0.48
C LEU A 110 -6.68 -7.70 1.76
N ILE A 111 -6.64 -6.36 1.73
CA ILE A 111 -6.47 -5.56 2.96
C ILE A 111 -7.67 -5.77 3.89
N ARG A 112 -8.90 -5.71 3.36
CA ARG A 112 -10.14 -5.93 4.14
C ARG A 112 -10.29 -7.33 4.70
N GLU A 113 -9.71 -8.33 4.03
CA GLU A 113 -9.72 -9.72 4.51
C GLU A 113 -8.83 -9.91 5.75
N LYS A 114 -7.87 -9.01 6.00
CA LYS A 114 -7.03 -9.08 7.19
C LYS A 114 -7.80 -8.68 8.44
N ASP A 115 -7.56 -9.42 9.52
CA ASP A 115 -8.03 -9.09 10.87
C ASP A 115 -7.12 -8.04 11.52
N ILE A 116 -7.09 -6.84 10.95
CA ILE A 116 -6.30 -5.68 11.41
C ILE A 116 -7.17 -4.42 11.46
N PRO A 117 -6.80 -3.39 12.24
CA PRO A 117 -7.49 -2.10 12.22
C PRO A 117 -7.41 -1.44 10.84
N ILE A 118 -8.54 -1.05 10.27
CA ILE A 118 -8.62 -0.41 8.95
C ILE A 118 -9.45 0.87 9.02
N LEU A 119 -8.89 1.97 8.51
CA LEU A 119 -9.62 3.21 8.25
C LEU A 119 -9.99 3.27 6.75
N GLU A 120 -11.28 3.26 6.45
CA GLU A 120 -11.79 3.55 5.10
C GLU A 120 -12.39 4.95 5.03
N ILE A 121 -11.90 5.78 4.12
CA ILE A 121 -12.33 7.17 3.92
C ILE A 121 -12.41 7.50 2.44
N GLN A 122 -13.17 8.52 2.06
CA GLN A 122 -13.25 8.98 0.67
C GLN A 122 -12.24 10.08 0.41
N TYR A 123 -11.80 10.19 -0.85
CA TYR A 123 -10.94 11.29 -1.28
C TYR A 123 -11.70 12.62 -1.15
N PRO A 124 -11.09 13.67 -0.57
CA PRO A 124 -11.77 14.95 -0.35
C PRO A 124 -11.84 15.77 -1.65
N HIS A 125 -12.96 16.44 -1.86
CA HIS A 125 -13.23 17.31 -3.01
C HIS A 125 -13.47 18.78 -2.61
N THR A 126 -13.60 19.06 -1.31
CA THR A 126 -13.71 20.41 -0.75
C THR A 126 -12.66 20.65 0.34
N GLU A 127 -12.46 21.91 0.72
CA GLU A 127 -11.53 22.26 1.79
C GLU A 127 -11.96 21.69 3.15
N GLU A 128 -13.26 21.76 3.45
CA GLU A 128 -13.84 21.21 4.68
C GLU A 128 -13.66 19.69 4.75
N GLU A 129 -13.94 18.99 3.65
CA GLU A 129 -13.66 17.55 3.53
C GLU A 129 -12.16 17.25 3.67
N GLY A 130 -11.29 18.13 3.16
CA GLY A 130 -9.84 17.99 3.30
C GLY A 130 -9.36 18.08 4.75
N GLN A 131 -9.94 18.98 5.54
CA GLN A 131 -9.66 19.07 6.98
C GLN A 131 -10.13 17.81 7.69
N ASP A 132 -11.37 17.39 7.46
CA ASP A 132 -11.96 16.19 8.07
C ASP A 132 -11.18 14.91 7.70
N PHE A 133 -10.73 14.81 6.45
CA PHE A 133 -9.87 13.73 5.95
C PHE A 133 -8.58 13.61 6.76
N VAL A 134 -7.88 14.73 6.97
CA VAL A 134 -6.63 14.75 7.74
C VAL A 134 -6.88 14.42 9.21
N TYR A 135 -7.95 14.98 9.81
CA TYR A 135 -8.29 14.72 11.22
C TYR A 135 -8.59 13.24 11.48
N LYS A 136 -9.41 12.61 10.62
CA LYS A 136 -9.74 11.18 10.73
C LYS A 136 -8.53 10.27 10.64
N ILE A 137 -7.61 10.55 9.69
CA ILE A 137 -6.36 9.80 9.59
C ILE A 137 -5.49 10.00 10.83
N ALA A 138 -5.36 11.24 11.31
CA ALA A 138 -4.56 11.54 12.49
C ALA A 138 -5.10 10.86 13.75
N GLU A 139 -6.42 10.85 13.94
CA GLU A 139 -7.08 10.17 15.07
C GLU A 139 -6.86 8.67 15.00
N PHE A 140 -7.06 8.06 13.82
CA PHE A 140 -6.79 6.65 13.60
C PHE A 140 -5.35 6.29 13.92
N LEU A 141 -4.37 7.01 13.38
CA LEU A 141 -2.95 6.73 13.62
C LEU A 141 -2.60 6.86 15.11
N LYS A 142 -3.12 7.86 15.81
CA LYS A 142 -2.91 8.01 17.27
C LYS A 142 -3.49 6.86 18.10
N SER A 143 -4.56 6.23 17.62
CA SER A 143 -5.20 5.10 18.30
C SER A 143 -4.42 3.78 18.15
N LEU A 144 -3.49 3.70 17.20
CA LEU A 144 -2.67 2.52 17.00
C LEU A 144 -1.59 2.42 18.10
N PRO A 145 -1.16 1.21 18.48
CA PRO A 145 -0.11 1.03 19.47
C PRO A 145 1.20 1.69 19.01
N SER A 146 1.54 2.79 19.66
CA SER A 146 2.84 3.45 19.54
C SER A 146 3.85 2.64 20.36
N GLY A 147 5.07 2.46 19.85
CA GLY A 147 6.09 1.59 20.48
C GLY A 147 6.68 2.15 21.78
N SER A 148 5.93 2.99 22.48
CA SER A 148 6.33 3.76 23.65
C SER A 148 5.66 3.33 24.96
N ASP A 149 4.72 2.36 24.92
CA ASP A 149 4.10 1.80 26.13
C ASP A 149 4.85 0.59 26.72
N GLU A 150 6.12 0.40 26.34
CA GLU A 150 7.09 -0.35 27.14
C GLU A 150 8.00 0.64 27.88
N LYS A 151 7.52 1.16 29.02
CA LYS A 151 8.34 1.58 30.17
C LYS A 151 7.52 1.80 31.43
#